data_AF-A0A919XYG8-F1
#
_entry.id   AF-A0A919XYG8-F1
#
_cell.length_a   1.000
_cell.length_b   1.000
_cell.length_c   1.000
_cell.angle_alpha   90.00
_cell.angle_beta   90.00
_cell.angle_gamma   90.00
#
_symmetry.space_group_name_H-M   'P 1'
#
loop_
_entity.id
_entity.type
_entity.pdbx_description
1 polymer ?
#
loop_
_entity_poly.entity_id
_entity_poly.type
_entity_poly.pdbx_seq_one_letter_code
_entity_poly.pdbx_strand_id
1 'polypeptide(L)'
;MQMQTQTVIENRPDNLLIALINDKSSFAHVRTLVGLYSEFLPGLDLTDRQQKGQIYQEFNGQILVFLNNLLKSKADFKKFIDYCLQHKATINFEDIFNDLDYVLNHYTFLDRYNPYRWRYPVKSSIFQDSVMIRHTVREFVRRSDV
;
A
#
# COMPACT_ATOMS: atom_id res chain seq x y z
N MET A 1 -23.18 -22.43 -28.73
CA MET A 1 -23.31 -21.63 -27.49
C MET A 1 -22.06 -20.79 -27.32
N GLN A 2 -22.15 -19.47 -27.51
CA GLN A 2 -21.06 -18.57 -27.18
C GLN A 2 -21.14 -18.27 -25.67
N MET A 3 -20.11 -18.65 -24.91
CA MET A 3 -19.93 -18.17 -23.56
C MET A 3 -19.60 -16.68 -23.63
N GLN A 4 -20.55 -15.84 -23.21
CA GLN A 4 -20.28 -14.44 -22.92
C GLN A 4 -19.46 -14.39 -21.62
N THR A 5 -18.13 -14.26 -21.74
CA THR A 5 -17.30 -13.81 -20.63
C THR A 5 -17.51 -12.30 -20.52
N GLN A 6 -18.63 -11.89 -19.89
CA GLN A 6 -18.86 -10.48 -19.61
C GLN A 6 -17.81 -9.99 -18.61
N THR A 7 -16.99 -9.08 -19.12
CA THR A 7 -16.08 -8.17 -18.45
C THR A 7 -16.80 -7.36 -17.36
N VAL A 8 -16.75 -7.80 -16.10
CA VAL A 8 -17.27 -7.03 -14.94
C VAL A 8 -16.16 -6.20 -14.26
N ILE A 9 -15.05 -5.92 -14.95
CA ILE A 9 -13.90 -5.21 -14.36
C ILE A 9 -13.96 -3.69 -14.62
N GLU A 10 -14.69 -3.22 -15.62
CA GLU A 10 -14.50 -1.85 -16.16
C GLU A 10 -14.94 -0.69 -15.25
N ASN A 11 -15.70 -0.93 -14.17
CA ASN A 11 -16.21 0.15 -13.30
C ASN A 11 -15.89 0.01 -11.81
N ARG A 12 -15.04 -0.95 -11.41
CA ARG A 12 -14.64 -1.04 -9.99
C ARG A 12 -13.53 -0.02 -9.69
N PRO A 13 -13.61 0.73 -8.57
CA PRO A 13 -12.50 1.58 -8.16
C PRO A 13 -11.28 0.70 -7.95
N ASP A 14 -10.17 1.10 -8.56
CA ASP A 14 -8.90 0.40 -8.44
C ASP A 14 -7.89 1.42 -7.93
N ASN A 15 -7.51 1.24 -6.67
CA ASN A 15 -6.68 2.17 -5.92
C ASN A 15 -5.29 1.56 -5.70
N LEU A 16 -4.38 2.38 -5.18
CA LEU A 16 -3.04 1.92 -4.83
C LEU A 16 -3.12 0.99 -3.61
N LEU A 17 -2.59 -0.22 -3.77
CA LEU A 17 -2.28 -1.14 -2.68
C LEU A 17 -0.82 -1.01 -2.32
N ILE A 18 -0.56 -0.82 -1.03
CA ILE A 18 0.77 -1.01 -0.45
C ILE A 18 0.62 -1.93 0.74
N ALA A 19 1.26 -3.10 0.68
CA ALA A 19 1.11 -4.12 1.70
C ALA A 19 2.46 -4.70 2.15
N LEU A 20 2.63 -4.87 3.45
CA LEU A 20 3.69 -5.72 3.99
C LEU A 20 3.18 -7.16 4.04
N ILE A 21 3.97 -8.09 3.53
CA ILE A 21 3.71 -9.52 3.71
C ILE A 21 4.59 -10.00 4.84
N ASN A 22 3.95 -10.46 5.91
CA ASN A 22 4.62 -11.05 7.04
C ASN A 22 4.27 -12.54 7.13
N ASP A 23 5.21 -13.37 7.56
CA ASP A 23 4.95 -14.76 7.91
C ASP A 23 4.08 -14.82 9.17
N LYS A 24 2.99 -15.60 9.16
CA LYS A 24 2.04 -15.63 10.28
C LYS A 24 2.64 -16.26 11.55
N SER A 25 3.56 -17.20 11.39
CA SER A 25 4.12 -17.96 12.52
C SER A 25 5.20 -17.19 13.27
N SER A 26 6.04 -16.47 12.52
CA SER A 26 7.20 -15.73 13.04
C SER A 26 6.99 -14.23 13.08
N PHE A 27 5.92 -13.71 12.47
CA PHE A 27 5.69 -12.29 12.20
C PHE A 27 6.84 -11.59 11.45
N ALA A 28 7.79 -12.36 10.89
CA ALA A 28 8.90 -11.81 10.13
C ALA A 28 8.40 -11.19 8.82
N HIS A 29 8.94 -10.02 8.47
CA HIS A 29 8.68 -9.44 7.17
C HIS A 29 9.32 -10.29 6.08
N VAL A 30 8.52 -10.61 5.05
CA VAL A 30 8.93 -11.41 3.90
C VAL A 30 9.21 -10.51 2.70
N ARG A 31 8.28 -9.60 2.39
CA ARG A 31 8.39 -8.65 1.28
C ARG A 31 7.34 -7.54 1.36
N THR A 32 7.54 -6.51 0.57
CA THR A 32 6.59 -5.39 0.40
C THR A 32 5.98 -5.46 -1.00
N LEU A 33 4.66 -5.27 -1.11
CA LEU A 33 3.92 -5.15 -2.36
C LEU A 33 3.54 -3.70 -2.61
N VAL A 34 3.68 -3.26 -3.86
CA VAL A 34 3.20 -1.96 -4.35
C VAL A 34 2.59 -2.17 -5.72
N GLY A 35 1.35 -1.73 -5.91
CA GLY A 35 0.66 -1.76 -7.20
C GLY A 35 -0.84 -1.59 -7.00
N LEU A 36 -1.66 -2.19 -7.84
CA LEU A 36 -3.11 -2.01 -7.80
C LEU A 36 -3.80 -3.11 -6.98
N TYR A 37 -4.93 -2.79 -6.36
CA TYR A 37 -5.74 -3.80 -5.67
C TYR A 37 -6.19 -4.91 -6.62
N SER A 38 -6.58 -4.56 -7.85
CA SER A 38 -7.02 -5.55 -8.85
C SER A 38 -5.91 -6.55 -9.24
N GLU A 39 -4.64 -6.16 -9.15
CA GLU A 39 -3.50 -7.01 -9.49
C GLU A 39 -3.22 -8.08 -8.43
N PHE A 40 -3.36 -7.72 -7.15
CA PHE A 40 -2.96 -8.60 -6.03
C PHE A 40 -4.14 -9.19 -5.27
N LEU A 41 -5.27 -8.49 -5.20
CA LEU A 41 -6.47 -8.86 -4.46
C LEU A 41 -7.74 -8.62 -5.30
N PRO A 42 -7.87 -9.28 -6.47
CA PRO A 42 -9.00 -9.07 -7.39
C PRO A 42 -10.37 -9.40 -6.79
N GLY A 43 -10.41 -10.19 -5.71
CA GLY A 43 -11.63 -10.53 -4.99
C GLY A 43 -12.11 -9.49 -3.97
N LEU A 44 -11.32 -8.45 -3.68
CA LEU A 44 -11.64 -7.45 -2.67
C LEU A 44 -12.51 -6.33 -3.26
N ASP A 45 -13.66 -6.07 -2.65
CA ASP A 45 -14.59 -5.03 -3.11
C ASP A 45 -14.27 -3.69 -2.43
N LEU A 46 -13.63 -2.79 -3.18
CA LEU A 46 -13.31 -1.44 -2.70
C LEU A 46 -14.52 -0.50 -2.61
N THR A 47 -15.70 -0.90 -3.06
CA THR A 47 -16.95 -0.15 -2.82
C THR A 47 -17.52 -0.43 -1.44
N ASP A 48 -17.20 -1.59 -0.85
CA ASP A 48 -17.51 -1.94 0.53
C ASP A 48 -16.56 -1.19 1.48
N ARG A 49 -17.15 -0.35 2.35
CA ARG A 49 -16.40 0.44 3.34
C ARG A 49 -15.65 -0.42 4.34
N GLN A 50 -16.19 -1.57 4.72
CA GLN A 50 -15.53 -2.47 5.67
C GLN A 50 -14.29 -3.07 5.02
N GLN A 51 -14.41 -3.65 3.83
CA GLN A 51 -13.30 -4.23 3.09
C GLN A 51 -12.24 -3.18 2.72
N LYS A 52 -12.67 -2.02 2.23
CA LYS A 52 -11.77 -0.89 1.92
C LYS A 52 -10.98 -0.39 3.14
N GLY A 53 -11.59 -0.46 4.34
CA GLY A 53 -11.00 0.02 5.59
C GLY A 53 -10.14 -1.00 6.33
N GLN A 54 -10.03 -2.25 5.84
CA GLN A 54 -9.21 -3.27 6.49
C GLN A 54 -7.76 -2.83 6.57
N ILE A 55 -7.11 -3.12 7.69
CA ILE A 55 -5.68 -2.81 7.91
C ILE A 55 -4.79 -4.07 7.76
N TYR A 56 -5.39 -5.25 7.79
CA TYR A 56 -4.71 -6.50 7.49
C TYR A 56 -5.68 -7.55 6.92
N GLN A 57 -5.12 -8.57 6.27
CA GLN A 57 -5.82 -9.76 5.82
C GLN A 57 -4.88 -10.97 5.93
N GLU A 58 -5.40 -12.12 6.38
CA GLU A 58 -4.63 -13.36 6.38
C GLU A 58 -4.78 -14.11 5.05
N PHE A 59 -3.68 -14.67 4.56
CA PHE A 59 -3.66 -15.45 3.33
C PHE A 59 -2.56 -16.51 3.37
N ASN A 60 -2.92 -17.80 3.24
CA ASN A 60 -1.98 -18.92 3.09
C ASN A 60 -0.77 -18.90 4.07
N GLY A 61 -1.03 -18.73 5.37
CA GLY A 61 0.03 -18.68 6.38
C GLY A 61 0.82 -17.37 6.41
N GLN A 62 0.38 -16.36 5.66
CA GLN A 62 0.92 -15.01 5.69
C GLN A 62 -0.14 -14.02 6.20
N ILE A 63 0.33 -12.87 6.68
CA ILE A 63 -0.49 -11.72 7.02
C ILE A 63 -0.08 -10.59 6.08
N LEU A 64 -1.03 -10.13 5.29
CA LEU A 64 -0.89 -8.93 4.48
C LEU A 64 -1.34 -7.75 5.33
N VAL A 65 -0.44 -6.81 5.55
CA VAL A 65 -0.69 -5.60 6.33
C VAL A 65 -0.79 -4.41 5.39
N PHE A 66 -1.95 -3.78 5.29
CA PHE A 66 -2.25 -2.72 4.33
C PHE A 66 -1.76 -1.35 4.83
N LEU A 67 -0.57 -0.96 4.39
CA LEU A 67 0.08 0.29 4.79
C LEU A 67 -0.72 1.51 4.36
N ASN A 68 -1.36 1.49 3.19
CA ASN A 68 -2.21 2.59 2.72
C ASN A 68 -3.36 2.91 3.68
N ASN A 69 -3.82 1.94 4.47
CA ASN A 69 -4.84 2.15 5.49
C ASN A 69 -4.24 2.45 6.87
N LEU A 70 -3.16 1.76 7.26
CA LEU A 70 -2.46 2.05 8.52
C LEU A 70 -1.86 3.46 8.57
N LEU A 71 -1.36 3.97 7.46
CA LEU A 71 -0.68 5.26 7.37
C LEU A 71 -1.64 6.46 7.31
N LYS A 72 -2.96 6.23 7.29
CA LYS A 72 -3.96 7.31 7.39
C LYS A 72 -3.93 8.02 8.74
N SER A 73 -3.48 7.33 9.79
CA SER A 73 -3.42 7.85 11.15
C SER A 73 -2.07 7.51 11.78
N LYS A 74 -1.38 8.52 12.29
CA LYS A 74 -0.14 8.34 13.07
C LYS A 74 -0.35 7.40 14.26
N ALA A 75 -1.55 7.39 14.85
CA ALA A 75 -1.87 6.53 15.98
C ALA A 75 -1.97 5.05 15.58
N ASP A 76 -2.59 4.75 14.44
CA ASP A 76 -2.76 3.37 13.97
C ASP A 76 -1.43 2.80 13.48
N PHE A 77 -0.64 3.62 12.81
CA PHE A 77 0.72 3.24 12.45
C PHE A 77 1.59 2.98 13.70
N LYS A 78 1.56 3.86 14.71
CA LYS A 78 2.29 3.63 15.97
C LYS A 78 1.87 2.32 16.64
N LYS A 79 0.56 2.05 16.73
CA LYS A 79 0.04 0.78 17.28
C LYS A 79 0.60 -0.43 16.54
N PHE A 80 0.70 -0.36 15.21
CA PHE A 80 1.28 -1.44 14.41
C PHE A 80 2.78 -1.64 14.70
N ILE A 81 3.55 -0.55 14.80
CA ILE A 81 4.96 -0.62 15.20
C ILE A 81 5.11 -1.25 16.59
N ASP A 82 4.36 -0.75 17.58
CA ASP A 82 4.38 -1.28 18.95
C ASP A 82 4.03 -2.78 18.95
N TYR A 83 3.04 -3.19 18.15
CA TYR A 83 2.65 -4.58 17.98
C TYR A 83 3.79 -5.43 17.39
N CYS A 84 4.47 -4.94 16.36
CA CYS A 84 5.64 -5.61 15.77
C CYS A 84 6.76 -5.80 16.80
N LEU A 85 7.05 -4.76 17.59
CA LEU A 85 8.06 -4.82 18.64
C LEU A 85 7.71 -5.84 19.74
N GLN A 86 6.44 -5.88 20.17
CA GLN A 86 5.95 -6.85 21.17
C GLN A 86 6.11 -8.30 20.70
N HIS A 87 5.89 -8.55 19.40
CA HIS A 87 5.98 -9.89 18.81
C HIS A 87 7.39 -10.22 18.28
N LYS A 88 8.39 -9.36 18.55
CA LYS A 88 9.77 -9.50 18.05
C LYS A 88 9.84 -9.67 16.53
N ALA A 89 8.91 -9.05 15.81
CA ALA A 89 8.90 -9.03 14.36
C ALA A 89 10.16 -8.31 13.87
N THR A 90 10.88 -8.93 12.94
CA THR A 90 12.04 -8.30 12.30
C THR A 90 11.57 -7.60 11.04
N ILE A 91 11.44 -6.28 11.09
CA ILE A 91 11.01 -5.46 9.96
C ILE A 91 11.99 -4.28 9.83
N ASN A 92 12.72 -4.21 8.71
CA ASN A 92 13.54 -3.04 8.42
C ASN A 92 12.68 -1.94 7.80
N PHE A 93 12.02 -1.15 8.65
CA PHE A 93 11.16 -0.06 8.20
C PHE A 93 11.91 1.00 7.40
N GLU A 94 13.18 1.26 7.70
CA GLU A 94 13.98 2.25 6.98
C GLU A 94 14.16 1.86 5.51
N ASP A 95 14.65 0.65 5.25
CA ASP A 95 14.83 0.13 3.88
C ASP A 95 13.50 0.10 3.13
N ILE A 96 12.45 -0.43 3.76
CA ILE A 96 11.11 -0.49 3.15
C ILE A 96 10.63 0.91 2.77
N PHE A 97 10.84 1.90 3.62
CA PHE A 97 10.40 3.27 3.40
C PHE A 97 11.22 4.00 2.34
N ASN A 98 12.53 3.75 2.28
CA ASN A 98 13.37 4.25 1.19
C ASN A 98 12.93 3.69 -0.16
N ASP A 99 12.67 2.38 -0.23
CA ASP A 99 12.17 1.71 -1.43
C ASP A 99 10.78 2.24 -1.83
N LEU A 100 9.90 2.47 -0.85
CA LEU A 100 8.59 3.04 -1.10
C LEU A 100 8.68 4.49 -1.64
N ASP A 101 9.53 5.37 -1.10
CA ASP A 101 9.69 6.73 -1.66
C ASP A 101 10.16 6.65 -3.12
N TYR A 102 11.07 5.74 -3.43
CA TYR A 102 11.55 5.51 -4.79
C TYR A 102 10.42 5.06 -5.72
N VAL A 103 9.67 4.02 -5.36
CA VAL A 103 8.58 3.48 -6.20
C VAL A 103 7.44 4.51 -6.35
N LEU A 104 7.11 5.24 -5.28
CA LEU A 104 6.05 6.25 -5.30
C LEU A 104 6.37 7.46 -6.19
N ASN A 105 7.64 7.67 -6.55
CA ASN A 105 7.98 8.63 -7.60
C ASN A 105 7.30 8.28 -8.92
N HIS A 106 7.14 6.99 -9.25
CA HIS A 106 6.48 6.59 -10.48
C HIS A 106 5.07 7.20 -10.60
N TYR A 107 4.33 7.24 -9.50
CA TYR A 107 2.95 7.74 -9.48
C TYR A 107 2.83 9.25 -9.26
N THR A 108 3.92 9.93 -8.87
CA THR A 108 3.88 11.35 -8.44
C THR A 108 4.78 12.28 -9.26
N PHE A 109 5.56 11.76 -10.22
CA PHE A 109 6.47 12.58 -11.02
C PHE A 109 5.72 13.33 -12.15
N LEU A 110 6.00 14.63 -12.28
CA LEU A 110 5.59 15.44 -13.43
C LEU A 110 6.45 15.13 -14.65
N ASP A 111 5.90 15.29 -15.85
CA ASP A 111 6.67 15.18 -17.08
C ASP A 111 7.73 16.29 -17.13
N ARG A 112 8.99 15.89 -17.31
CA ARG A 112 10.14 16.81 -17.38
C ARG A 112 10.05 17.79 -18.56
N TYR A 113 9.32 17.41 -19.62
CA TYR A 113 9.14 18.22 -20.82
C TYR A 113 7.83 19.02 -20.80
N ASN A 114 6.89 18.63 -19.94
CA ASN A 114 5.64 19.34 -19.74
C ASN A 114 5.25 19.31 -18.26
N PRO A 115 5.69 20.30 -17.45
CA PRO A 115 5.48 20.31 -16.01
C PRO A 115 4.01 20.49 -15.59
N TYR A 116 3.09 20.67 -16.55
CA TYR A 116 1.65 20.69 -16.32
C TYR A 116 0.98 19.33 -16.53
N ARG A 117 1.75 18.31 -16.92
CA ARG A 117 1.26 16.95 -17.12
C ARG A 117 2.04 15.98 -16.25
N TRP A 118 1.34 14.95 -15.78
CA TRP A 118 1.96 13.83 -15.10
C TRP A 118 2.74 12.99 -16.11
N ARG A 119 3.87 12.43 -15.67
CA ARG A 119 4.69 11.55 -16.52
C ARG A 119 3.96 10.28 -16.94
N TYR A 120 3.00 9.83 -16.12
CA TYR A 120 2.15 8.67 -16.39
C TYR A 120 0.68 9.05 -16.21
N PRO A 121 -0.24 8.48 -17.02
CA PRO A 121 -1.67 8.65 -16.81
C PRO A 121 -2.09 7.85 -15.57
N VAL A 122 -2.17 8.53 -14.42
CA VAL A 122 -2.56 7.92 -13.13
C VAL A 122 -3.93 8.41 -12.70
N LYS A 123 -4.76 7.53 -12.12
CA LYS A 123 -6.03 7.94 -11.51
C LYS A 123 -5.75 8.88 -10.33
N SER A 124 -6.62 9.88 -10.14
CA SER A 124 -6.43 10.88 -9.07
C SER A 124 -6.37 10.28 -7.66
N SER A 125 -7.11 9.20 -7.40
CA SER A 125 -7.05 8.50 -6.10
C SER A 125 -5.68 7.88 -5.84
N ILE A 126 -5.10 7.18 -6.82
CA ILE A 126 -3.76 6.59 -6.75
C ILE A 126 -2.70 7.66 -6.48
N PHE A 127 -2.81 8.81 -7.16
CA PHE A 127 -1.92 9.94 -6.91
C PHE A 127 -2.03 10.46 -5.47
N GLN A 128 -3.25 10.70 -4.99
CA GLN A 128 -3.49 11.19 -3.63
C GLN A 128 -2.95 10.22 -2.59
N ASP A 129 -3.22 8.93 -2.73
CA ASP A 129 -2.71 7.87 -1.86
C ASP A 129 -1.17 7.85 -1.87
N SER A 130 -0.56 7.96 -3.06
CA SER A 130 0.90 8.01 -3.22
C SER A 130 1.52 9.20 -2.50
N VAL A 131 0.96 10.41 -2.67
CA VAL A 131 1.46 11.63 -2.03
C VAL A 131 1.33 11.54 -0.51
N MET A 132 0.16 11.08 -0.01
CA MET A 132 -0.08 10.91 1.43
C MET A 132 0.94 9.95 2.04
N ILE A 133 1.10 8.77 1.44
CA ILE A 133 2.01 7.73 1.96
C ILE A 133 3.45 8.23 1.93
N ARG A 134 3.86 8.87 0.82
CA ARG A 134 5.20 9.45 0.68
C ARG A 134 5.50 10.49 1.74
N HIS A 135 4.55 11.38 2.03
CA HIS A 135 4.69 12.37 3.10
C HIS A 135 4.84 11.70 4.46
N THR A 136 4.03 10.67 4.76
CA THR A 136 4.11 9.93 6.01
C THR A 136 5.44 9.19 6.16
N VAL A 137 5.92 8.54 5.10
CA VAL A 137 7.22 7.87 5.03
C VAL A 137 8.35 8.84 5.39
N ARG A 138 8.38 10.02 4.74
CA ARG A 138 9.40 11.05 5.00
C ARG A 138 9.34 11.57 6.43
N GLU A 139 8.14 11.79 6.96
CA GLU A 139 7.96 12.19 8.36
C GLU A 139 8.41 11.11 9.35
N PHE A 140 8.28 9.83 9.01
CA PHE A 140 8.81 8.75 9.83
C PHE A 140 10.34 8.75 9.80
N VAL A 141 10.96 8.74 8.62
CA VAL A 141 12.42 8.76 8.48
C VAL A 141 13.02 9.97 9.23
N ARG A 142 12.38 11.15 9.13
CA ARG A 142 12.81 12.37 9.84
C ARG A 142 12.63 12.32 11.37
N ARG A 143 11.72 11.49 11.90
CA ARG A 143 11.44 11.38 13.34
C ARG A 143 12.16 10.21 14.00
N SER A 144 12.52 9.22 13.21
CA SER A 144 13.31 8.07 13.61
C SER A 144 14.79 8.42 13.68
N ASP A 145 15.14 9.62 14.16
CA ASP A 145 16.53 10.01 14.45
C ASP A 145 17.17 8.95 15.38
N VAL A 146 17.83 8.00 14.72
CA VAL A 146 18.92 7.14 15.18
C VAL A 146 20.21 7.85 14.83
#